data_AF-A0A9P0F7Z6-F1
#
_entry.id   AF-A0A9P0F7Z6-F1
#
_cell.length_a   1.000
_cell.length_b   1.000
_cell.length_c   1.000
_cell.angle_alpha   90.00
_cell.angle_beta   90.00
_cell.angle_gamma   90.00
#
_symmetry.space_group_name_H-M   'P 1'
#
loop_
_entity.id
_entity.type
_entity.pdbx_description
1 polymer ?
#
loop_
_entity_poly.entity_id
_entity_poly.type
_entity_poly.pdbx_seq_one_letter_code
_entity_poly.pdbx_strand_id
1 'polypeptide(L)'
;MASWLSLLVGCLLLLNLPGNDCEKAKGQDIEEENTFLDLHATKFYVDKSSFIRDFVLMDTKIVLLTLPPKWGKTVAVDMLRAFLELNVDENGERVYWSPDMLTDPNLKISRHQAMPNIFVDPNLKISRHRTLITAHYKRHPVIHVSFHDVQGDTVESMLPSLTEAIARAFDHHRYMQPVLSRDAVGPDSVSSYNARYSLHIFEQIRNRTVDRETLKTSLYMLVEILNRKFGTVWILIDAYDHPIDIGQTQDLAEADAKMDYLRDLLQKTFKLRWHFHKALLSG
;
A
#
# COMPACT_ATOMS: atom_id res chain seq x y z
N MET A 1 -21.10 -10.10 19.44
CA MET A 1 -20.82 -8.72 18.98
C MET A 1 -19.98 -7.84 19.93
N ALA A 2 -19.78 -8.17 21.21
CA ALA A 2 -19.09 -7.28 22.17
C ALA A 2 -17.57 -7.53 22.39
N SER A 3 -16.91 -8.43 21.66
CA SER A 3 -15.47 -8.73 21.83
C SER A 3 -14.55 -8.03 20.81
N TRP A 4 -15.14 -7.41 19.78
CA TRP A 4 -14.47 -6.93 18.56
C TRP A 4 -13.74 -5.60 18.73
N LEU A 5 -14.18 -4.81 19.70
CA LEU A 5 -13.54 -3.56 20.06
C LEU A 5 -12.18 -3.81 20.72
N SER A 6 -11.92 -4.92 21.44
CA SER A 6 -10.69 -5.01 22.24
C SER A 6 -9.37 -5.11 21.44
N LEU A 7 -9.41 -5.58 20.18
CA LEU A 7 -8.23 -5.60 19.28
C LEU A 7 -8.10 -4.34 18.41
N LEU A 8 -9.17 -3.56 18.25
CA LEU A 8 -9.22 -2.29 17.49
C LEU A 8 -9.38 -1.03 18.36
N VAL A 9 -9.54 -1.18 19.69
CA VAL A 9 -9.65 -0.07 20.67
C VAL A 9 -8.32 0.63 20.93
N GLY A 10 -7.22 0.12 20.38
CA GLY A 10 -5.95 0.84 20.33
C GLY A 10 -5.93 1.88 19.19
N CYS A 11 -6.69 2.96 19.35
CA CYS A 11 -6.63 4.22 18.56
C CYS A 11 -7.52 4.33 17.31
N LEU A 12 -8.81 4.54 17.55
CA LEU A 12 -9.71 5.21 16.61
C LEU A 12 -9.44 6.73 16.65
N LEU A 13 -8.45 7.22 15.91
CA LEU A 13 -8.26 8.67 15.72
C LEU A 13 -9.12 9.11 14.52
N LEU A 14 -10.32 9.62 14.81
CA LEU A 14 -11.14 10.33 13.84
C LEU A 14 -10.46 11.65 13.49
N LEU A 15 -9.72 11.68 12.39
CA LEU A 15 -9.23 12.94 11.83
C LEU A 15 -10.40 13.68 11.17
N ASN A 16 -11.00 14.62 11.90
CA ASN A 16 -11.89 15.62 11.34
C ASN A 16 -11.06 16.59 10.48
N LEU A 17 -10.92 16.29 9.19
CA LEU A 17 -10.54 17.29 8.20
C LEU A 17 -11.75 18.21 7.98
N PRO A 18 -11.60 19.55 8.06
CA PRO A 18 -12.73 20.46 7.88
C PRO A 18 -13.36 20.26 6.50
N GLY A 19 -14.64 19.90 6.49
CA GLY A 19 -15.45 19.77 5.29
C GLY A 19 -15.83 21.15 4.75
N ASN A 20 -15.85 21.28 3.43
CA ASN A 20 -16.72 22.24 2.75
C ASN A 20 -17.15 21.68 1.41
N ASP A 21 -18.39 22.01 1.07
CA ASP A 21 -19.22 21.43 0.03
C ASP A 21 -18.57 21.44 -1.36
N CYS A 22 -18.57 20.27 -2.02
CA CYS A 22 -18.22 20.16 -3.44
C CYS A 22 -19.48 19.82 -4.23
N GLU A 23 -19.99 20.81 -4.96
CA GLU A 23 -21.10 20.66 -5.90
C GLU A 23 -20.72 19.78 -7.08
N LYS A 24 -21.71 19.01 -7.54
CA LYS A 24 -21.61 17.98 -8.58
C LYS A 24 -21.31 18.57 -9.96
N ALA A 25 -20.46 17.88 -10.72
CA ALA A 25 -20.49 17.93 -12.18
C ALA A 25 -20.55 16.51 -12.76
N LYS A 26 -21.51 16.30 -13.69
CA LYS A 26 -21.71 15.08 -14.47
C LYS A 26 -20.78 15.04 -15.68
N GLY A 27 -20.31 13.83 -16.01
CA GLY A 27 -20.11 13.37 -17.39
C GLY A 27 -18.72 13.57 -17.98
N GLN A 28 -17.90 12.52 -17.92
CA GLN A 28 -17.22 11.94 -19.09
C GLN A 28 -16.59 10.60 -18.67
N ASP A 29 -16.95 9.55 -19.40
CA ASP A 29 -16.43 8.19 -19.25
C ASP A 29 -14.96 8.16 -19.69
N ILE A 30 -14.06 8.24 -18.71
CA ILE A 30 -12.69 7.74 -18.81
C ILE A 30 -12.38 7.11 -17.45
N GLU A 31 -12.25 5.78 -17.40
CA GLU A 31 -11.68 5.04 -16.26
C GLU A 31 -10.16 5.30 -16.19
N GLU A 32 -9.75 6.56 -16.04
CA GLU A 32 -8.43 6.91 -15.55
C GLU A 32 -8.55 6.99 -14.02
N GLU A 33 -7.94 6.03 -13.31
CA GLU A 33 -7.69 6.18 -11.88
C GLU A 33 -6.91 7.49 -11.67
N ASN A 34 -7.61 8.57 -11.29
CA ASN A 34 -6.99 9.87 -11.07
C ASN A 34 -5.98 9.77 -9.92
N THR A 35 -4.70 9.67 -10.24
CA THR A 35 -3.63 9.66 -9.24
C THR A 35 -3.54 11.03 -8.56
N PHE A 36 -2.92 11.09 -7.38
CA PHE A 36 -2.62 12.36 -6.72
C PHE A 36 -1.86 13.31 -7.64
N LEU A 37 -0.93 12.79 -8.45
CA LEU A 37 -0.12 13.61 -9.35
C LEU A 37 -0.94 14.19 -10.49
N ASP A 38 -1.86 13.42 -11.06
CA ASP A 38 -2.76 13.89 -12.11
C ASP A 38 -3.71 14.94 -11.56
N LEU A 39 -4.29 14.68 -10.38
CA LEU A 39 -5.22 15.61 -9.73
C LEU A 39 -4.51 16.91 -9.33
N HIS A 40 -3.29 16.84 -8.80
CA HIS A 40 -2.48 18.00 -8.40
C HIS A 40 -2.25 18.98 -9.56
N ALA A 41 -2.14 18.48 -10.80
CA ALA A 41 -1.99 19.32 -11.98
C ALA A 41 -3.28 20.10 -12.33
N THR A 42 -4.42 19.75 -11.74
CA THR A 42 -5.72 20.37 -12.00
C THR A 42 -6.02 21.52 -11.05
N LYS A 43 -6.88 22.45 -11.50
CA LYS A 43 -7.39 23.55 -10.66
C LYS A 43 -8.37 23.10 -9.57
N PHE A 44 -8.80 21.84 -9.59
CA PHE A 44 -9.79 21.28 -8.68
C PHE A 44 -9.17 20.56 -7.47
N TYR A 45 -7.83 20.46 -7.43
CA TYR A 45 -7.16 19.85 -6.29
C TYR A 45 -7.31 20.70 -5.03
N VAL A 46 -7.89 20.10 -3.99
CA VAL A 46 -7.92 20.67 -2.64
C VAL A 46 -6.74 20.11 -1.86
N ASP A 47 -5.83 20.98 -1.44
CA ASP A 47 -4.61 20.58 -0.74
C ASP A 47 -4.88 19.98 0.65
N LYS A 48 -4.63 18.67 0.74
CA LYS A 48 -4.70 17.84 1.96
C LYS A 48 -3.33 17.31 2.37
N SER A 49 -2.24 17.84 1.81
CA SER A 49 -0.87 17.35 2.05
C SER A 49 -0.40 17.47 3.51
N SER A 50 -1.05 18.28 4.34
CA SER A 50 -0.81 18.29 5.80
C SER A 50 -1.06 16.92 6.45
N PHE A 51 -1.93 16.09 5.86
CA PHE A 51 -2.16 14.73 6.30
C PHE A 51 -0.89 13.88 6.32
N ILE A 52 0.06 14.11 5.40
CA ILE A 52 1.35 13.41 5.39
C ILE A 52 2.08 13.62 6.73
N ARG A 53 2.13 14.87 7.20
CA ARG A 53 2.75 15.21 8.48
C ARG A 53 2.02 14.52 9.62
N ASP A 54 0.71 14.67 9.67
CA ASP A 54 -0.09 14.16 10.77
C ASP A 54 0.05 12.64 10.86
N PHE A 55 -0.06 11.94 9.72
CA PHE A 55 0.14 10.50 9.63
C PHE A 55 1.55 10.07 10.07
N VAL A 56 2.61 10.74 9.61
CA VAL A 56 3.99 10.40 9.99
C VAL A 56 4.24 10.61 11.49
N LEU A 57 3.69 11.69 12.08
CA LEU A 57 3.92 12.04 13.49
C LEU A 57 3.01 11.33 14.49
N MET A 58 1.93 10.68 14.06
CA MET A 58 1.07 9.90 14.97
C MET A 58 1.87 8.83 15.74
N ASP A 59 1.62 8.69 17.03
CA ASP A 59 2.27 7.67 17.88
C ASP A 59 1.77 6.24 17.62
N THR A 60 0.75 6.09 16.77
CA THR A 60 0.11 4.81 16.47
C THR A 60 0.72 4.16 15.25
N LYS A 61 0.98 2.85 15.35
CA LYS A 61 1.52 2.06 14.23
C LYS A 61 0.48 1.70 13.19
N ILE A 62 -0.79 1.57 13.57
CA ILE A 62 -1.87 1.22 12.66
C ILE A 62 -2.89 2.35 12.76
N VAL A 63 -3.20 2.97 11.64
CA VAL A 63 -4.15 4.08 11.52
C VAL A 63 -5.27 3.63 10.61
N LEU A 64 -6.51 3.84 11.07
CA LEU A 64 -7.71 3.56 10.31
C LEU A 64 -8.35 4.88 9.86
N LEU A 65 -8.46 5.08 8.55
CA LEU A 65 -9.09 6.24 7.93
C LEU A 65 -10.53 5.89 7.53
N THR A 66 -11.48 6.23 8.39
CA THR A 66 -12.92 6.10 8.15
C THR A 66 -13.50 7.48 7.81
N LEU A 67 -13.43 7.87 6.54
CA LEU A 67 -14.07 9.09 6.05
C LEU A 67 -15.27 8.73 5.16
N PRO A 68 -16.29 9.59 5.02
CA PRO A 68 -17.42 9.28 4.14
C PRO A 68 -16.98 9.01 2.69
N PRO A 69 -17.83 8.33 1.89
CA PRO A 69 -17.53 8.07 0.48
C PRO A 69 -17.21 9.35 -0.28
N LYS A 70 -16.26 9.27 -1.24
CA LYS A 70 -15.81 10.39 -2.10
C LYS A 70 -15.07 11.52 -1.38
N TRP A 71 -14.59 11.30 -0.15
CA TRP A 71 -13.74 12.27 0.56
C TRP A 71 -12.28 12.29 0.12
N GLY A 72 -11.92 11.56 -0.94
CA GLY A 72 -10.56 11.49 -1.46
C GLY A 72 -9.62 10.64 -0.61
N LYS A 73 -10.13 9.56 0.01
CA LYS A 73 -9.32 8.60 0.77
C LYS A 73 -8.26 7.93 -0.10
N THR A 74 -8.67 7.44 -1.28
CA THR A 74 -7.76 6.87 -2.29
C THR A 74 -6.69 7.86 -2.72
N VAL A 75 -7.06 9.11 -2.99
CA VAL A 75 -6.09 10.18 -3.31
C VAL A 75 -5.14 10.43 -2.14
N ALA A 76 -5.59 10.35 -0.88
CA ALA A 76 -4.74 10.51 0.29
C ALA A 76 -3.76 9.33 0.46
N VAL A 77 -4.21 8.10 0.20
CA VAL A 77 -3.37 6.89 0.18
C VAL A 77 -2.32 6.99 -0.93
N ASP A 78 -2.72 7.37 -2.14
CA ASP A 78 -1.81 7.55 -3.27
C ASP A 78 -0.80 8.68 -3.02
N MET A 79 -1.23 9.80 -2.44
CA MET A 79 -0.34 10.89 -2.02
C MET A 79 0.71 10.42 -1.00
N LEU A 80 0.31 9.60 -0.02
CA LEU A 80 1.24 9.02 0.96
C LEU A 80 2.23 8.05 0.29
N ARG A 81 1.74 7.21 -0.61
CA ARG A 81 2.59 6.31 -1.41
C ARG A 81 3.62 7.12 -2.20
N ALA A 82 3.16 8.12 -2.97
CA ALA A 82 4.01 9.00 -3.77
C ALA A 82 5.07 9.71 -2.92
N PHE A 83 4.73 10.10 -1.69
CA PHE A 83 5.64 10.74 -0.75
C PHE A 83 6.67 9.76 -0.16
N LEU A 84 6.25 8.60 0.35
CA LEU A 84 7.10 7.72 1.16
C LEU A 84 7.97 6.77 0.32
N GLU A 85 7.41 6.26 -0.78
CA GLU A 85 7.92 5.11 -1.52
C GLU A 85 9.29 5.36 -2.12
N LEU A 86 10.28 4.57 -1.72
CA LEU A 86 11.64 4.65 -2.28
C LEU A 86 11.69 4.23 -3.76
N ASN A 87 12.69 4.74 -4.47
CA ASN A 87 12.95 4.34 -5.86
C ASN A 87 13.96 3.19 -5.88
N VAL A 88 13.65 2.15 -6.67
CA VAL A 88 14.49 0.94 -6.83
C VAL A 88 14.63 0.63 -8.31
N ASP A 89 15.81 0.18 -8.71
CA ASP A 89 16.04 -0.37 -10.04
C ASP A 89 15.55 -1.83 -10.17
N GLU A 90 15.69 -2.41 -11.36
CA GLU A 90 15.33 -3.80 -11.62
C GLU A 90 16.16 -4.84 -10.84
N ASN A 91 17.31 -4.44 -10.29
CA ASN A 91 18.22 -5.30 -9.54
C ASN A 91 17.99 -5.26 -8.03
N GLY A 92 17.09 -4.40 -7.55
CA GLY A 92 16.81 -4.24 -6.12
C GLY A 92 17.69 -3.20 -5.43
N GLU A 93 18.39 -2.34 -6.17
CA GLU A 93 19.25 -1.29 -5.63
C GLU A 93 18.56 0.06 -5.59
N ARG A 94 18.87 0.87 -4.56
CA ARG A 94 18.24 2.18 -4.36
C ARG A 94 18.72 3.18 -5.40
N VAL A 95 17.76 3.88 -6.01
CA VAL A 95 18.01 4.92 -7.00
C VAL A 95 17.68 6.28 -6.40
N TYR A 96 18.62 7.22 -6.43
CA TYR A 96 18.39 8.58 -5.95
C TYR A 96 18.20 9.51 -7.13
N TRP A 97 17.20 10.37 -7.07
CA TRP A 97 16.94 11.34 -8.13
C TRP A 97 18.19 12.15 -8.48
N SER A 98 18.52 12.22 -9.76
CA SER A 98 19.48 13.16 -10.33
C SER A 98 18.87 13.82 -11.58
N PRO A 99 19.28 15.06 -11.93
CA PRO A 99 18.80 15.74 -13.14
C PRO A 99 19.01 14.92 -14.42
N ASP A 100 20.08 14.14 -14.47
CA ASP A 100 20.48 13.35 -15.65
C ASP A 100 19.50 12.20 -15.96
N MET A 101 18.66 11.81 -14.99
CA MET A 101 17.67 10.74 -15.15
C MET A 101 16.59 11.05 -16.19
N LEU A 102 16.27 12.32 -16.41
CA LEU A 102 15.30 12.72 -17.44
C LEU A 102 15.85 12.54 -18.86
N THR A 103 17.17 12.42 -18.98
CA THR A 103 17.89 12.38 -20.25
C THR A 103 18.56 11.05 -20.54
N ASP A 104 18.62 10.13 -19.58
CA ASP A 104 19.24 8.81 -19.77
C ASP A 104 18.27 7.82 -20.43
N PRO A 105 18.48 7.44 -21.71
CA PRO A 105 17.62 6.50 -22.41
C PRO A 105 17.72 5.06 -21.89
N ASN A 106 18.76 4.74 -21.09
CA ASN A 106 18.98 3.40 -20.55
C ASN A 106 18.37 3.23 -19.15
N LEU A 107 17.94 4.32 -18.51
CA LEU A 107 17.36 4.27 -17.17
C LEU A 107 15.89 3.82 -17.24
N LYS A 108 15.66 2.51 -17.05
CA LYS A 108 14.31 1.93 -16.96
C LYS A 108 13.65 2.21 -15.61
N ILE A 109 13.40 3.48 -15.32
CA ILE A 109 12.59 3.90 -14.17
C ILE A 109 11.23 4.40 -14.63
N SER A 110 10.20 4.21 -13.81
CA SER A 110 8.86 4.73 -14.10
C SER A 110 8.87 6.25 -14.12
N ARG A 111 8.01 6.90 -14.92
CA ARG A 111 7.89 8.37 -14.99
C ARG A 111 7.80 9.02 -13.60
N HIS A 112 7.04 8.43 -12.69
CA HIS A 112 6.87 8.90 -11.30
C HIS A 112 8.16 8.87 -10.46
N GLN A 113 9.14 8.03 -10.80
CA GLN A 113 10.42 7.92 -10.09
C GLN A 113 11.42 8.99 -10.54
N ALA A 114 11.27 9.51 -11.77
CA ALA A 114 12.14 10.51 -12.38
C ALA A 114 11.71 11.97 -12.09
N MET A 115 10.51 12.18 -11.56
CA MET A 115 9.99 13.54 -11.33
C MET A 115 10.70 14.26 -10.18
N PRO A 116 10.91 15.59 -10.31
CA PRO A 116 11.35 16.43 -9.21
C PRO A 116 10.42 16.31 -8.00
N ASN A 117 10.96 16.59 -6.80
CA ASN A 117 10.17 16.54 -5.57
C ASN A 117 9.05 17.58 -5.57
N ILE A 118 7.84 17.17 -5.97
CA ILE A 118 6.65 18.02 -6.00
C ILE A 118 6.24 18.53 -4.61
N PHE A 119 6.60 17.82 -3.54
CA PHE A 119 6.24 18.19 -2.18
C PHE A 119 7.01 19.40 -1.62
N VAL A 120 7.94 19.96 -2.40
CA VAL A 120 8.56 21.27 -2.11
C VAL A 120 7.81 22.45 -2.75
N ASP A 121 6.74 22.19 -3.51
CA ASP A 121 5.87 23.24 -4.06
C ASP A 121 5.30 24.11 -2.92
N PRO A 122 5.54 25.44 -2.91
CA PRO A 122 5.00 26.35 -1.89
C PRO A 122 3.48 26.31 -1.73
N ASN A 123 2.73 25.86 -2.75
CA ASN A 123 1.27 25.73 -2.71
C ASN A 123 0.80 24.52 -1.89
N LEU A 124 1.66 23.53 -1.65
CA LEU A 124 1.35 22.39 -0.80
C LEU A 124 1.69 22.72 0.66
N LYS A 125 0.74 22.52 1.59
CA LYS A 125 0.92 22.69 3.04
C LYS A 125 2.12 21.92 3.59
N ILE A 126 2.42 20.73 3.04
CA ILE A 126 3.55 19.91 3.49
C ILE A 126 4.91 20.57 3.22
N SER A 127 5.03 21.46 2.24
CA SER A 127 6.29 22.16 1.89
C SER A 127 6.88 22.98 3.05
N ARG A 128 6.03 23.37 4.01
CA ARG A 128 6.40 24.05 5.25
C ARG A 128 7.18 23.15 6.21
N HIS A 129 7.10 21.84 6.06
CA HIS A 129 7.72 20.83 6.93
C HIS A 129 8.97 20.21 6.29
N ARG A 130 9.96 21.05 5.97
CA ARG A 130 11.19 20.63 5.27
C ARG A 130 11.95 19.49 5.95
N THR A 131 12.03 19.50 7.28
CA THR A 131 12.69 18.42 8.06
C THR A 131 12.02 17.07 7.84
N LEU A 132 10.68 17.03 7.79
CA LEU A 132 9.90 15.83 7.53
C LEU A 132 10.10 15.34 6.09
N ILE A 133 10.07 16.26 5.12
CA ILE A 133 10.36 15.96 3.71
C ILE A 133 11.75 15.32 3.58
N THR A 134 12.79 15.95 4.14
CA THR A 134 14.15 15.40 4.08
C THR A 134 14.28 14.03 4.75
N ALA A 135 13.53 13.79 5.82
CA ALA A 135 13.60 12.53 6.56
C ALA A 135 12.84 11.38 5.88
N HIS A 136 11.72 11.66 5.20
CA HIS A 136 10.79 10.62 4.75
C HIS A 136 10.55 10.55 3.23
N TYR A 137 10.76 11.62 2.48
CA TYR A 137 10.47 11.63 1.05
C TYR A 137 11.31 10.60 0.30
N LYS A 138 10.65 9.67 -0.39
CA LYS A 138 11.26 8.59 -1.19
C LYS A 138 12.29 7.75 -0.41
N ARG A 139 12.05 7.50 0.88
CA ARG A 139 13.03 6.81 1.76
C ARG A 139 12.62 5.41 2.21
N HIS A 140 11.36 5.03 2.03
CA HIS A 140 10.78 3.87 2.69
C HIS A 140 10.25 2.83 1.70
N PRO A 141 10.44 1.52 1.96
CA PRO A 141 9.72 0.49 1.22
C PRO A 141 8.23 0.60 1.60
N VAL A 142 7.36 0.71 0.60
CA VAL A 142 5.91 0.86 0.77
C VAL A 142 5.23 -0.30 0.09
N ILE A 143 4.45 -1.08 0.84
CA ILE A 143 3.50 -2.05 0.29
C ILE A 143 2.17 -1.32 0.14
N HIS A 144 1.65 -1.25 -1.08
CA HIS A 144 0.32 -0.73 -1.36
C HIS A 144 -0.57 -1.86 -1.89
N VAL A 145 -1.78 -2.00 -1.33
CA VAL A 145 -2.80 -2.95 -1.77
C VAL A 145 -4.14 -2.22 -1.85
N SER A 146 -4.81 -2.31 -3.00
CA SER A 146 -6.16 -1.77 -3.18
C SER A 146 -7.15 -2.93 -3.28
N PHE A 147 -8.21 -2.89 -2.47
CA PHE A 147 -9.29 -3.86 -2.48
C PHE A 147 -10.54 -3.39 -3.25
N HIS A 148 -10.46 -2.29 -4.01
CA HIS A 148 -11.57 -1.78 -4.82
C HIS A 148 -12.13 -2.79 -5.83
N ASP A 149 -11.30 -3.70 -6.35
CA ASP A 149 -11.73 -4.72 -7.33
C ASP A 149 -11.99 -6.08 -6.69
N VAL A 150 -11.87 -6.19 -5.35
CA VAL A 150 -12.06 -7.46 -4.67
C VAL A 150 -13.55 -7.68 -4.45
N GLN A 151 -14.07 -8.66 -5.16
CA GLN A 151 -15.50 -8.98 -5.22
C GLN A 151 -15.72 -10.48 -5.04
N GLY A 152 -16.85 -10.83 -4.43
CA GLY A 152 -17.31 -12.21 -4.31
C GLY A 152 -18.37 -12.38 -3.21
N ASP A 153 -19.38 -13.20 -3.47
CA ASP A 153 -20.46 -13.50 -2.52
C ASP A 153 -19.98 -14.41 -1.38
N THR A 154 -19.12 -15.38 -1.71
CA THR A 154 -18.51 -16.32 -0.77
C THR A 154 -17.00 -16.13 -0.70
N VAL A 155 -16.35 -16.68 0.33
CA VAL A 155 -14.88 -16.68 0.42
C VAL A 155 -14.25 -17.25 -0.85
N GLU A 156 -14.72 -18.40 -1.34
CA GLU A 156 -14.14 -19.06 -2.52
C GLU A 156 -14.27 -18.22 -3.79
N SER A 157 -15.40 -17.55 -4.00
CA SER A 157 -15.59 -16.64 -5.14
C SER A 157 -14.78 -15.35 -5.05
N MET A 158 -14.40 -14.93 -3.83
CA MET A 158 -13.57 -13.75 -3.57
C MET A 158 -12.08 -14.02 -3.79
N LEU A 159 -11.61 -15.25 -3.57
CA LEU A 159 -10.18 -15.58 -3.63
C LEU A 159 -9.48 -15.17 -4.94
N PRO A 160 -10.07 -15.33 -6.15
CA PRO A 160 -9.40 -14.92 -7.39
C PRO A 160 -9.13 -13.41 -7.46
N SER A 161 -10.11 -12.58 -7.11
CA SER A 161 -9.96 -11.11 -7.14
C SER A 161 -9.04 -10.61 -6.02
N LEU A 162 -9.10 -11.23 -4.84
CA LEU A 162 -8.14 -10.98 -3.75
C LEU A 162 -6.71 -11.39 -4.13
N THR A 163 -6.55 -12.53 -4.80
CA THR A 163 -5.24 -13.00 -5.31
C THR A 163 -4.69 -12.00 -6.31
N GLU A 164 -5.51 -11.47 -7.22
CA GLU A 164 -5.09 -10.43 -8.16
C GLU A 164 -4.65 -9.15 -7.43
N ALA A 165 -5.42 -8.65 -6.47
CA ALA A 165 -5.06 -7.47 -5.69
C ALA A 165 -3.71 -7.62 -4.97
N ILE A 166 -3.46 -8.77 -4.37
CA ILE A 166 -2.19 -9.08 -3.69
C ILE A 166 -1.06 -9.30 -4.70
N ALA A 167 -1.31 -9.98 -5.81
CA ALA A 167 -0.33 -10.22 -6.86
C ALA A 167 0.17 -8.90 -7.47
N ARG A 168 -0.71 -7.91 -7.66
CA ARG A 168 -0.32 -6.54 -8.07
C ARG A 168 0.66 -5.89 -7.10
N ALA A 169 0.48 -6.07 -5.79
CA ALA A 169 1.44 -5.57 -4.79
C ALA A 169 2.80 -6.28 -4.91
N PHE A 170 2.82 -7.59 -5.17
CA PHE A 170 4.06 -8.32 -5.41
C PHE A 170 4.74 -7.95 -6.73
N ASP A 171 3.97 -7.76 -7.81
CA ASP A 171 4.47 -7.32 -9.10
C ASP A 171 5.11 -5.93 -9.02
N HIS A 172 4.55 -5.04 -8.20
CA HIS A 172 5.14 -3.73 -7.91
C HIS A 172 6.54 -3.84 -7.27
N HIS A 173 6.79 -4.92 -6.53
CA HIS A 173 8.09 -5.24 -5.94
C HIS A 173 8.87 -6.32 -6.72
N ARG A 174 8.60 -6.50 -8.02
CA ARG A 174 9.25 -7.51 -8.87
C ARG A 174 10.79 -7.48 -8.83
N TYR A 175 11.39 -6.32 -8.58
CA TYR A 175 12.84 -6.16 -8.40
C TYR A 175 13.41 -7.02 -7.26
N MET A 176 12.58 -7.53 -6.33
CA MET A 176 13.02 -8.47 -5.31
C MET A 176 13.27 -9.88 -5.86
N GLN A 177 12.71 -10.25 -7.02
CA GLN A 177 12.93 -11.57 -7.61
C GLN A 177 14.42 -11.86 -7.86
N PRO A 178 15.18 -11.03 -8.60
CA PRO A 178 16.61 -11.28 -8.80
C PRO A 178 17.43 -11.20 -7.50
N VAL A 179 17.02 -10.40 -6.51
CA VAL A 179 17.64 -10.38 -5.18
C VAL A 179 17.49 -11.74 -4.50
N LEU A 180 16.26 -12.25 -4.43
CA LEU A 180 15.95 -13.55 -3.83
C LEU A 180 16.61 -14.70 -4.60
N SER A 181 16.68 -14.62 -5.93
CA SER A 181 17.37 -15.63 -6.75
C SER A 181 18.87 -15.67 -6.47
N ARG A 182 19.54 -14.52 -6.30
CA ARG A 182 20.96 -14.49 -5.92
C ARG A 182 21.18 -15.06 -4.52
N ASP A 183 20.36 -14.65 -3.56
CA ASP A 183 20.45 -15.13 -2.17
C ASP A 183 20.15 -16.63 -2.04
N ALA A 184 19.36 -17.20 -2.96
CA ALA A 184 19.06 -18.63 -3.04
C ALA A 184 20.24 -19.48 -3.54
N VAL A 185 21.20 -18.86 -4.26
CA VAL A 185 22.42 -19.49 -4.79
C VAL A 185 23.54 -19.30 -3.78
N GLY A 186 23.67 -20.25 -2.87
CA GLY A 186 24.71 -20.27 -1.85
C GLY A 186 24.89 -21.66 -1.25
N PRO A 187 25.88 -21.86 -0.36
CA PRO A 187 26.02 -23.10 0.40
C PRO A 187 24.72 -23.41 1.14
N ASP A 188 24.48 -24.68 1.46
CA ASP A 188 23.29 -25.11 2.19
C ASP A 188 23.32 -24.56 3.62
N SER A 189 22.80 -23.34 3.74
CA SER A 189 22.67 -22.55 4.95
C SER A 189 21.20 -22.20 5.16
N VAL A 190 20.86 -21.85 6.40
CA VAL A 190 19.51 -21.37 6.74
C VAL A 190 19.12 -20.15 5.88
N SER A 191 20.08 -19.28 5.56
CA SER A 191 19.84 -18.10 4.72
C SER A 191 19.45 -18.50 3.29
N SER A 192 20.23 -19.37 2.65
CA SER A 192 19.97 -19.83 1.28
C SER A 192 18.65 -20.60 1.18
N TYR A 193 18.32 -21.42 2.19
CA TYR A 193 17.05 -22.13 2.28
C TYR A 193 15.87 -21.16 2.38
N ASN A 194 15.95 -20.18 3.28
CA ASN A 194 14.91 -19.17 3.46
C ASN A 194 14.71 -18.33 2.19
N ALA A 195 15.79 -18.03 1.46
CA ALA A 195 15.73 -17.32 0.18
C ALA A 195 15.03 -18.16 -0.90
N ARG A 196 15.34 -19.47 -1.01
CA ARG A 196 14.66 -20.41 -1.93
C ARG A 196 13.16 -20.48 -1.64
N TYR A 197 12.78 -20.62 -0.37
CA TYR A 197 11.38 -20.63 0.04
C TYR A 197 10.68 -19.30 -0.28
N SER A 198 11.30 -18.18 0.07
CA SER A 198 10.75 -16.84 -0.19
C SER A 198 10.56 -16.60 -1.69
N LEU A 199 11.54 -16.99 -2.52
CA LEU A 199 11.47 -16.90 -3.98
C LEU A 199 10.31 -17.74 -4.53
N HIS A 200 10.17 -18.99 -4.08
CA HIS A 200 9.13 -19.89 -4.54
C HIS A 200 7.73 -19.31 -4.30
N ILE A 201 7.44 -18.85 -3.08
CA ILE A 201 6.13 -18.27 -2.76
C ILE A 201 5.93 -16.92 -3.47
N PHE A 202 6.98 -16.10 -3.58
CA PHE A 202 6.93 -14.84 -4.31
C PHE A 202 6.51 -15.07 -5.78
N GLU A 203 7.05 -16.11 -6.42
CA GLU A 203 6.68 -16.49 -7.79
C GLU A 203 5.26 -17.07 -7.87
N GLN A 204 4.83 -17.89 -6.91
CA GLN A 204 3.46 -18.42 -6.90
C GLN A 204 2.40 -17.31 -6.79
N ILE A 205 2.62 -16.33 -5.91
CA ILE A 205 1.70 -15.20 -5.75
C ILE A 205 1.67 -14.36 -7.02
N ARG A 206 2.84 -14.02 -7.58
CA ARG A 206 2.93 -13.27 -8.85
C ARG A 206 2.35 -14.04 -10.03
N ASN A 207 2.39 -15.36 -10.03
CA ASN A 207 1.79 -16.16 -11.10
C ASN A 207 0.31 -16.47 -10.84
N ARG A 208 -0.29 -15.97 -9.74
CA ARG A 208 -1.66 -16.26 -9.31
C ARG A 208 -1.94 -17.78 -9.15
N THR A 209 -0.93 -18.54 -8.73
CA THR A 209 -1.01 -20.00 -8.51
C THR A 209 -0.95 -20.40 -7.04
N VAL A 210 -0.98 -19.41 -6.14
CA VAL A 210 -0.94 -19.59 -4.69
C VAL A 210 -2.24 -20.20 -4.16
N ASP A 211 -2.13 -21.09 -3.17
CA ASP A 211 -3.29 -21.70 -2.51
C ASP A 211 -3.91 -20.77 -1.45
N ARG A 212 -5.12 -21.12 -1.02
CA ARG A 212 -5.92 -20.37 -0.04
C ARG A 212 -5.20 -20.12 1.29
N GLU A 213 -4.41 -21.06 1.80
CA GLU A 213 -3.75 -20.91 3.10
C GLU A 213 -2.47 -20.08 3.00
N THR A 214 -1.70 -20.28 1.93
CA THR A 214 -0.50 -19.47 1.65
C THR A 214 -0.86 -18.02 1.33
N LEU A 215 -2.01 -17.77 0.67
CA LEU A 215 -2.49 -16.42 0.40
C LEU A 215 -2.71 -15.61 1.69
N LYS A 216 -3.17 -16.24 2.79
CA LYS A 216 -3.32 -15.57 4.10
C LYS A 216 -2.00 -15.04 4.67
N THR A 217 -0.85 -15.60 4.29
CA THR A 217 0.47 -15.14 4.76
C THR A 217 1.20 -14.26 3.75
N SER A 218 0.62 -14.03 2.57
CA SER A 218 1.26 -13.31 1.45
C SER A 218 1.84 -11.95 1.84
N LEU A 219 1.03 -11.03 2.38
CA LEU A 219 1.50 -9.68 2.74
C LEU A 219 2.55 -9.70 3.86
N TYR A 220 2.41 -10.62 4.82
CA TYR A 220 3.43 -10.85 5.84
C TYR A 220 4.78 -11.23 5.21
N MET A 221 4.77 -12.15 4.23
CA MET A 221 5.98 -12.55 3.53
C MET A 221 6.60 -11.39 2.75
N LEU A 222 5.79 -10.56 2.09
CA LEU A 222 6.27 -9.38 1.39
C LEU A 222 6.90 -8.36 2.36
N VAL A 223 6.30 -8.16 3.54
CA VAL A 223 6.87 -7.34 4.61
C VAL A 223 8.24 -7.89 5.03
N GLU A 224 8.38 -9.20 5.25
CA GLU A 224 9.67 -9.81 5.61
C GLU A 224 10.73 -9.62 4.51
N ILE A 225 10.36 -9.89 3.25
CA ILE A 225 11.25 -9.76 2.09
C ILE A 225 11.80 -8.33 1.98
N LEU A 226 10.91 -7.33 2.01
CA LEU A 226 11.30 -5.92 1.93
C LEU A 226 12.07 -5.47 3.17
N ASN A 227 11.69 -5.96 4.35
CA ASN A 227 12.35 -5.57 5.60
C ASN A 227 13.82 -6.00 5.63
N ARG A 228 14.13 -7.20 5.14
CA ARG A 228 15.50 -7.72 5.08
C ARG A 228 16.42 -6.87 4.19
N LYS A 229 15.92 -6.34 3.08
CA LYS A 229 16.72 -5.52 2.13
C LYS A 229 16.75 -4.04 2.47
N PHE A 230 15.62 -3.46 2.91
CA PHE A 230 15.46 -2.01 3.01
C PHE A 230 15.16 -1.48 4.42
N GLY A 231 14.91 -2.34 5.40
CA GLY A 231 14.50 -1.95 6.75
C GLY A 231 12.98 -1.80 6.90
N THR A 232 12.51 -1.07 7.92
CA THR A 232 11.09 -1.06 8.29
C THR A 232 10.15 -0.63 7.16
N VAL A 233 9.09 -1.43 6.94
CA VAL A 233 8.14 -1.27 5.82
C VAL A 233 6.95 -0.40 6.19
N TRP A 234 6.43 0.39 5.25
CA TRP A 234 5.15 1.09 5.38
C TRP A 234 4.08 0.34 4.61
N ILE A 235 2.88 0.20 5.19
CA ILE A 235 1.79 -0.59 4.61
C ILE A 235 0.60 0.32 4.37
N LEU A 236 0.09 0.35 3.14
CA LEU A 236 -1.05 1.15 2.75
C LEU A 236 -2.10 0.22 2.15
N ILE A 237 -3.24 0.08 2.81
CA ILE A 237 -4.36 -0.76 2.35
C ILE A 237 -5.55 0.14 2.09
N ASP A 238 -5.97 0.22 0.83
CA ASP A 238 -7.13 1.03 0.42
C ASP A 238 -8.37 0.16 0.20
N ALA A 239 -9.54 0.72 0.51
CA ALA A 239 -10.84 0.07 0.49
C ALA A 239 -10.86 -1.27 1.25
N TYR A 240 -10.24 -1.33 2.44
CA TYR A 240 -10.07 -2.59 3.17
C TYR A 240 -11.41 -3.27 3.54
N ASP A 241 -12.48 -2.49 3.63
CA ASP A 241 -13.84 -2.89 3.96
C ASP A 241 -14.68 -3.29 2.74
N HIS A 242 -14.27 -2.91 1.53
CA HIS A 242 -14.99 -3.20 0.29
C HIS A 242 -15.32 -4.69 0.08
N PRO A 243 -14.40 -5.64 0.33
CA PRO A 243 -14.71 -7.07 0.14
C PRO A 243 -15.81 -7.58 1.08
N ILE A 244 -16.13 -6.86 2.15
CA ILE A 244 -17.12 -7.27 3.15
C ILE A 244 -18.34 -6.34 3.18
N ASP A 245 -18.44 -5.41 2.23
CA ASP A 245 -19.66 -4.62 2.11
C ASP A 245 -20.85 -5.56 1.87
N ILE A 246 -21.90 -5.42 2.70
CA ILE A 246 -23.14 -6.19 2.63
C ILE A 246 -23.81 -5.99 1.27
N GLY A 247 -23.56 -4.87 0.59
CA GLY A 247 -23.97 -4.66 -0.80
C GLY A 247 -23.47 -5.73 -1.78
N GLN A 248 -22.34 -6.39 -1.47
CA GLN A 248 -21.81 -7.51 -2.23
C GLN A 248 -22.26 -8.89 -1.72
N THR A 249 -22.94 -8.99 -0.59
CA THR A 249 -23.26 -10.30 0.01
C THR A 249 -24.57 -10.26 0.77
N GLN A 250 -25.58 -10.90 0.19
CA GLN A 250 -26.93 -10.94 0.75
C GLN A 250 -27.04 -11.84 2.00
N ASP A 251 -26.04 -12.69 2.26
CA ASP A 251 -25.96 -13.60 3.41
C ASP A 251 -24.96 -13.10 4.46
N LEU A 252 -25.45 -12.84 5.67
CA LEU A 252 -24.62 -12.39 6.79
C LEU A 252 -23.56 -13.42 7.21
N ALA A 253 -23.84 -14.73 7.08
CA ALA A 253 -22.87 -15.76 7.42
C ALA A 253 -21.68 -15.78 6.45
N GLU A 254 -21.94 -15.53 5.16
CA GLU A 254 -20.88 -15.41 4.15
C GLU A 254 -20.08 -14.11 4.33
N ALA A 255 -20.76 -13.01 4.69
CA ALA A 255 -20.07 -11.77 5.06
C ALA A 255 -19.13 -11.98 6.26
N ASP A 256 -19.58 -12.69 7.31
CA ASP A 256 -18.77 -13.05 8.47
C ASP A 256 -17.58 -13.95 8.07
N ALA A 257 -17.78 -14.93 7.20
CA ALA A 257 -16.71 -15.80 6.71
C ALA A 257 -15.63 -15.03 5.92
N LYS A 258 -16.04 -14.05 5.10
CA LYS A 258 -15.11 -13.13 4.41
C LYS A 258 -14.36 -12.23 5.38
N MET A 259 -15.05 -11.65 6.37
CA MET A 259 -14.41 -10.89 7.45
C MET A 259 -13.34 -11.71 8.16
N ASP A 260 -13.64 -12.97 8.47
CA ASP A 260 -12.71 -13.86 9.17
C ASP A 260 -11.46 -14.14 8.33
N TYR A 261 -11.63 -14.40 7.03
CA TYR A 261 -10.51 -14.62 6.12
C TYR A 261 -9.60 -13.39 6.00
N LEU A 262 -10.17 -12.20 5.81
CA LEU A 262 -9.41 -10.96 5.72
C LEU A 262 -8.76 -10.58 7.05
N ARG A 263 -9.44 -10.85 8.17
CA ARG A 263 -8.87 -10.66 9.50
C ARG A 263 -7.65 -11.55 9.70
N ASP A 264 -7.73 -12.82 9.35
CA ASP A 264 -6.58 -13.74 9.45
C ASP A 264 -5.38 -13.22 8.66
N LEU A 265 -5.63 -12.75 7.43
CA LEU A 265 -4.61 -12.16 6.57
C LEU A 265 -3.97 -10.91 7.18
N LEU A 266 -4.78 -9.97 7.66
CA LEU A 266 -4.30 -8.73 8.28
C LEU A 266 -3.60 -8.98 9.61
N GLN A 267 -4.12 -9.87 10.46
CA GLN A 267 -3.48 -10.25 11.72
C GLN A 267 -2.12 -10.90 11.49
N LYS A 268 -1.99 -11.78 10.49
CA LYS A 268 -0.70 -12.35 10.08
C LYS A 268 0.26 -11.26 9.60
N THR A 269 -0.23 -10.33 8.79
CA THR A 269 0.55 -9.18 8.27
C THR A 269 1.11 -8.30 9.40
N PHE A 270 0.27 -7.97 10.39
CA PHE A 270 0.67 -7.10 11.50
C PHE A 270 1.28 -7.83 12.70
N LYS A 271 1.49 -9.15 12.60
CA LYS A 271 1.98 -10.00 13.69
C LYS A 271 3.31 -9.52 14.25
N LEU A 272 4.24 -9.15 13.38
CA LEU A 272 5.58 -8.72 13.76
C LEU A 272 5.70 -7.20 13.67
N ARG A 273 5.26 -6.53 14.75
CA ARG A 273 5.25 -5.05 14.88
C ARG A 273 6.60 -4.36 14.66
N TRP A 274 7.70 -5.09 14.58
CA TRP A 274 9.05 -4.57 14.38
C TRP A 274 9.52 -4.61 12.91
N HIS A 275 8.84 -5.34 12.01
CA HIS A 275 9.19 -5.35 10.59
C HIS A 275 8.54 -4.23 9.78
N PHE A 276 7.44 -3.67 10.26
CA PHE A 276 6.79 -2.52 9.65
C PHE A 276 6.83 -1.30 10.59
N HIS A 277 6.95 -0.13 10.01
CA HIS A 277 6.99 1.15 10.71
C HIS A 277 5.56 1.60 11.05
N LYS A 278 4.73 1.76 10.03
CA LYS A 278 3.35 2.25 10.14
C LYS A 278 2.47 1.69 9.03
N ALA A 279 1.18 1.50 9.34
CA ALA A 279 0.17 1.02 8.43
C ALA A 279 -1.03 1.99 8.40
N LEU A 280 -1.56 2.25 7.19
CA LEU A 280 -2.81 2.95 6.97
C LEU A 280 -3.81 1.99 6.35
N LEU A 281 -5.01 1.90 6.92
CA LEU A 281 -6.15 1.22 6.33
C LEU A 281 -7.22 2.27 6.02
N SER A 282 -7.75 2.27 4.79
CA SER A 282 -8.78 3.21 4.33
C SER A 282 -10.06 2.45 4.00
N GLY A 283 -11.18 2.87 4.59
CA GLY A 283 -12.53 2.32 4.38
C GLY A 283 -13.55 3.44 4.25
#